data_AF-A0AAP0LQ76-F1
#
_entry.id   AF-A0AAP0LQ76-F1
#
_cell.length_a   1.000
_cell.length_b   1.000
_cell.length_c   1.000
_cell.angle_alpha   90.00
_cell.angle_beta   90.00
_cell.angle_gamma   90.00
#
_symmetry.space_group_name_H-M   'P 1'
#
loop_
_entity.id
_entity.type
_entity.pdbx_description
1 polymer ?
#
loop_
_entity_poly.entity_id
_entity_poly.type
_entity_poly.pdbx_seq_one_letter_code
_entity_poly.pdbx_strand_id
1 'polypeptide(L)'
;MEALRKVALAYYNSGTDEERRLFNQFFQSMDKDGNRRVSYREFSDFMSLQADDENMRTRDFFNQLDIDGSGRLDFKEVLTLYYILKSRRPICGRCKIFITNEYFACMRCFETGSAAYSICLECFGDKGSLNHNHVRSYFVDNFSLLESLRKKPLPNHQLKPKAKRDPLGPRRRG
;
A
#
# COMPACT_ATOMS: atom_id res chain seq x y z
N MET A 1 -1.17 -8.64 -10.95
CA MET A 1 0.12 -8.43 -10.25
C MET A 1 1.14 -7.61 -11.03
N GLU A 2 1.30 -7.79 -12.35
CA GLU A 2 2.34 -7.07 -13.14
C GLU A 2 2.31 -5.54 -12.98
N ALA A 3 1.14 -4.90 -13.10
CA ALA A 3 1.01 -3.44 -12.94
C ALA A 3 1.48 -2.97 -11.56
N LEU A 4 1.13 -3.69 -10.49
CA LEU A 4 1.57 -3.38 -9.13
C LEU A 4 3.09 -3.50 -8.97
N ARG A 5 3.73 -4.49 -9.62
CA ARG A 5 5.21 -4.61 -9.61
C ARG A 5 5.86 -3.40 -10.25
N LYS A 6 5.34 -2.95 -11.40
CA LYS A 6 5.84 -1.76 -12.09
C LYS A 6 5.67 -0.51 -11.23
N VAL A 7 4.54 -0.37 -10.54
CA VAL A 7 4.30 0.72 -9.60
C VAL A 7 5.28 0.67 -8.42
N ALA A 8 5.45 -0.50 -7.78
CA ALA A 8 6.37 -0.68 -6.67
C ALA A 8 7.82 -0.33 -7.05
N LEU A 9 8.25 -0.77 -8.24
CA LEU A 9 9.56 -0.45 -8.80
C LEU A 9 9.71 1.05 -9.09
N ALA A 10 8.67 1.69 -9.64
CA ALA A 10 8.68 3.13 -9.87
C ALA A 10 8.85 3.92 -8.57
N TYR A 11 8.08 3.59 -7.52
CA TYR A 11 8.20 4.20 -6.20
C TYR A 11 9.58 4.00 -5.58
N TYR A 12 10.15 2.80 -5.71
CA TYR A 12 11.50 2.51 -5.21
C TYR A 12 12.57 3.35 -5.91
N ASN A 13 12.49 3.44 -7.23
CA ASN A 13 13.45 4.18 -8.04
C ASN A 13 13.37 5.69 -7.81
N SER A 14 12.16 6.23 -7.64
CA SER A 14 11.94 7.65 -7.34
C SER A 14 12.06 8.00 -5.86
N GLY A 15 12.23 7.00 -5.00
CA GLY A 15 12.26 7.17 -3.55
C GLY A 15 13.51 7.89 -3.06
N THR A 16 13.45 8.37 -1.83
CA THR A 16 14.61 8.90 -1.09
C THR A 16 15.55 7.77 -0.66
N ASP A 17 16.78 8.11 -0.27
CA ASP A 17 17.72 7.14 0.32
C ASP A 17 17.15 6.50 1.59
N GLU A 18 16.39 7.27 2.37
CA GLU A 18 15.71 6.76 3.56
C GLU A 18 14.63 5.74 3.20
N GLU A 19 13.83 5.98 2.17
CA GLU A 19 12.83 5.00 1.72
C GLU A 19 13.47 3.72 1.20
N ARG A 20 14.59 3.82 0.47
CA ARG A 20 15.37 2.65 0.05
C ARG A 20 15.96 1.91 1.26
N ARG A 21 16.44 2.63 2.27
CA ARG A 21 16.96 2.06 3.52
C ARG A 21 15.87 1.30 4.28
N LEU A 22 14.68 1.89 4.42
CA LEU A 22 13.53 1.25 5.07
C LEU A 22 13.10 -0.02 4.32
N PHE A 23 13.10 0.00 2.99
CA PHE A 23 12.85 -1.21 2.21
C PHE A 23 13.91 -2.29 2.46
N ASN A 24 15.20 -1.94 2.46
CA ASN A 24 16.28 -2.90 2.71
C ASN A 24 16.17 -3.51 4.12
N GLN A 25 15.81 -2.70 5.13
CA GLN A 25 15.56 -3.18 6.49
C GLN A 25 14.37 -4.13 6.55
N PHE A 26 13.29 -3.80 5.83
CA PHE A 26 12.14 -4.67 5.69
C PHE A 26 12.54 -6.02 5.07
N PHE A 27 13.29 -6.01 3.96
CA PHE A 27 13.77 -7.23 3.32
C PHE A 27 14.61 -8.08 4.29
N GLN A 28 15.59 -7.47 4.95
CA GLN A 28 16.46 -8.14 5.93
C GLN A 28 15.69 -8.69 7.12
N SER A 29 14.60 -8.04 7.52
CA SER A 29 13.77 -8.55 8.61
C SER A 29 13.02 -9.83 8.26
N MET A 30 12.75 -10.05 6.96
CA MET A 30 12.12 -11.27 6.43
C MET A 30 13.14 -12.39 6.19
N ASP A 31 14.25 -12.10 5.51
CA ASP A 31 15.31 -13.04 5.15
C ASP A 31 16.15 -13.44 6.39
N LYS A 32 15.73 -14.52 7.07
CA LYS A 32 16.32 -14.95 8.35
C LYS A 32 17.63 -15.69 8.17
N ASP A 33 17.76 -16.44 7.08
CA ASP A 33 18.96 -17.21 6.78
C ASP A 33 20.02 -16.44 5.97
N GLY A 34 19.67 -15.24 5.47
CA GLY A 34 20.59 -14.33 4.79
C GLY A 34 20.89 -14.72 3.34
N ASN A 35 20.09 -15.60 2.74
CA ASN A 35 20.31 -16.11 1.39
C ASN A 35 19.87 -15.14 0.27
N ARG A 36 19.37 -13.94 0.64
CA ARG A 36 18.85 -12.90 -0.26
C ARG A 36 17.61 -13.30 -1.05
N ARG A 37 16.85 -14.25 -0.52
CA ARG A 37 15.52 -14.66 -0.98
C ARG A 37 14.67 -14.93 0.25
N VAL A 38 13.36 -14.77 0.11
CA VAL A 38 12.43 -15.07 1.20
C VAL A 38 11.67 -16.34 0.86
N SER A 39 11.91 -17.40 1.62
CA SER A 39 11.13 -18.64 1.53
C SER A 39 9.69 -18.42 2.01
N TYR A 40 8.78 -19.33 1.64
CA TYR A 40 7.41 -19.28 2.17
C TYR A 40 7.36 -19.32 3.70
N ARG A 41 8.27 -20.06 4.34
CA ARG A 41 8.31 -20.14 5.81
C ARG A 41 8.63 -18.78 6.42
N GLU A 42 9.69 -18.13 5.93
CA GLU A 42 10.08 -16.78 6.38
C GLU A 42 8.98 -15.75 6.11
N PHE A 43 8.34 -15.84 4.94
CA PHE A 43 7.16 -15.04 4.60
C PHE A 43 6.02 -15.26 5.61
N SER A 44 5.66 -16.52 5.87
CA SER A 44 4.55 -16.89 6.77
C SER A 44 4.81 -16.42 8.22
N ASP A 45 6.04 -16.60 8.69
CA ASP A 45 6.47 -16.16 10.02
C ASP A 45 6.39 -14.64 10.14
N PHE A 46 6.87 -13.91 9.13
CA PHE A 46 6.81 -12.45 9.09
C PHE A 46 5.36 -11.93 9.03
N MET A 47 4.56 -12.50 8.13
CA MET A 47 3.18 -12.05 7.92
C MET A 47 2.29 -12.34 9.11
N SER A 48 2.58 -13.38 9.90
CA SER A 48 1.89 -13.65 11.17
C SER A 48 2.07 -12.54 12.21
N LEU A 49 3.13 -11.73 12.09
CA LEU A 49 3.41 -10.61 12.99
C LEU A 49 2.96 -9.25 12.42
N GLN A 50 2.88 -9.12 11.10
CA GLN A 50 2.74 -7.82 10.43
C GLN A 50 1.44 -7.63 9.65
N ALA A 51 0.78 -8.71 9.22
CA ALA A 51 -0.40 -8.60 8.38
C ALA A 51 -1.65 -8.34 9.22
N ASP A 52 -2.31 -7.21 8.97
CA ASP A 52 -3.61 -6.89 9.56
C ASP A 52 -4.72 -7.85 9.07
N ASP A 53 -4.59 -8.38 7.84
CA ASP A 53 -5.56 -9.27 7.21
C ASP A 53 -4.97 -10.67 6.99
N GLU A 54 -5.66 -11.69 7.51
CA GLU A 54 -5.25 -13.09 7.39
C GLU A 54 -5.20 -13.62 5.96
N ASN A 55 -5.96 -13.03 5.05
CA ASN A 55 -5.98 -13.46 3.66
C ASN A 55 -4.69 -13.11 2.92
N MET A 56 -3.88 -12.18 3.46
CA MET A 56 -2.52 -11.91 2.97
C MET A 56 -1.48 -12.91 3.49
N ARG A 57 -1.82 -13.77 4.45
CA ARG A 57 -0.89 -14.78 5.03
C ARG A 57 -0.89 -16.11 4.27
N THR A 58 -1.67 -16.21 3.19
CA THR A 58 -1.95 -17.46 2.49
C THR A 58 -0.83 -17.86 1.53
N ARG A 59 -0.71 -19.16 1.26
CA ARG A 59 0.12 -19.71 0.17
C ARG A 59 -0.27 -19.11 -1.18
N ASP A 60 -1.56 -18.92 -1.42
CA ASP A 60 -2.03 -18.36 -2.69
C ASP A 60 -1.56 -16.93 -2.90
N PHE A 61 -1.53 -16.12 -1.84
CA PHE A 61 -0.99 -14.76 -1.93
C PHE A 61 0.54 -14.77 -2.13
N PHE A 62 1.27 -15.68 -1.46
CA PHE A 62 2.69 -15.89 -1.72
C PHE A 62 2.95 -16.26 -3.20
N ASN A 63 2.19 -17.22 -3.74
CA ASN A 63 2.34 -17.65 -5.13
C ASN A 63 2.00 -16.54 -6.13
N GLN A 64 1.14 -15.58 -5.75
CA GLN A 64 0.89 -14.39 -6.58
C GLN A 64 2.07 -13.41 -6.60
N LEU A 65 2.93 -13.44 -5.58
CA LEU A 65 4.15 -12.63 -5.50
C LEU A 65 5.33 -13.33 -6.19
N ASP A 66 5.42 -14.65 -6.09
CA ASP A 66 6.44 -15.51 -6.72
C ASP A 66 6.13 -15.70 -8.22
N ILE A 67 6.58 -14.74 -9.03
CA ILE A 67 6.24 -14.70 -10.45
C ILE A 67 7.10 -15.64 -11.27
N ASP A 68 8.36 -15.81 -10.88
CA ASP A 68 9.25 -16.75 -11.55
C ASP A 68 9.00 -18.21 -11.15
N GLY A 69 8.18 -18.43 -10.12
CA GLY A 69 7.79 -19.77 -9.65
C GLY A 69 8.93 -20.50 -8.99
N SER A 70 9.93 -19.78 -8.48
CA SER A 70 11.11 -20.38 -7.83
C SER A 70 10.82 -20.96 -6.45
N GLY A 71 9.63 -20.72 -5.90
CA GLY A 71 9.24 -21.08 -4.54
C GLY A 71 9.83 -20.15 -3.48
N ARG A 72 10.42 -19.02 -3.90
CA ARG A 72 11.05 -18.02 -3.03
C ARG A 72 10.86 -16.62 -3.62
N LEU A 73 10.71 -15.61 -2.77
CA LEU A 73 10.58 -14.23 -3.23
C LEU A 73 11.95 -13.58 -3.38
N ASP A 74 12.21 -13.02 -4.56
CA ASP A 74 13.39 -12.20 -4.82
C ASP A 74 13.22 -10.74 -4.36
N PHE A 75 14.25 -9.92 -4.59
CA PHE A 75 14.24 -8.49 -4.26
C PHE A 75 13.04 -7.74 -4.81
N LYS A 76 12.67 -7.96 -6.08
CA LYS A 76 11.57 -7.24 -6.74
C LYS A 76 10.20 -7.75 -6.28
N GLU A 77 10.12 -9.02 -5.94
CA GLU A 77 8.89 -9.64 -5.42
C GLU A 77 8.61 -9.20 -3.98
N VAL A 78 9.63 -9.18 -3.13
CA VAL A 78 9.54 -8.59 -1.79
C VAL A 78 9.27 -7.09 -1.86
N LEU A 79 9.82 -6.37 -2.84
CA LEU A 79 9.48 -4.96 -3.07
C LEU A 79 8.01 -4.75 -3.39
N THR A 80 7.42 -5.67 -4.14
CA THR A 80 5.99 -5.65 -4.44
C THR A 80 5.16 -5.87 -3.17
N LEU A 81 5.55 -6.85 -2.33
CA LEU A 81 4.94 -7.07 -1.02
C LEU A 81 5.03 -5.84 -0.12
N TYR A 82 6.22 -5.25 0.01
CA TYR A 82 6.44 -4.03 0.81
C TYR A 82 5.52 -2.89 0.36
N TYR A 83 5.40 -2.67 -0.95
CA TYR A 83 4.49 -1.68 -1.49
C TYR A 83 3.02 -1.98 -1.15
N ILE A 84 2.59 -3.23 -1.29
CA ILE A 84 1.21 -3.67 -0.97
C ILE A 84 0.87 -3.35 0.48
N LEU A 85 1.76 -3.70 1.42
CA LEU A 85 1.58 -3.45 2.86
C LEU A 85 1.62 -1.96 3.17
N LYS A 86 2.64 -1.23 2.70
CA LYS A 86 2.81 0.21 2.95
C LYS A 86 1.64 1.03 2.42
N SER A 87 1.11 0.67 1.25
CA SER A 87 -0.02 1.38 0.63
C SER A 87 -1.39 0.89 1.13
N ARG A 88 -1.44 -0.11 2.02
CA ARG A 88 -2.66 -0.72 2.56
C ARG A 88 -3.65 -1.11 1.47
N ARG A 89 -3.15 -1.76 0.41
CA ARG A 89 -3.99 -2.21 -0.70
C ARG A 89 -5.10 -3.14 -0.17
N PRO A 90 -6.35 -2.94 -0.61
CA PRO A 90 -7.48 -3.60 0.01
C PRO A 90 -7.59 -5.08 -0.37
N ILE A 91 -8.19 -5.84 0.52
CA ILE A 91 -8.77 -7.15 0.21
C ILE A 91 -10.27 -6.98 0.00
N CYS A 92 -10.81 -7.74 -0.95
CA CYS A 92 -12.24 -7.75 -1.19
C CYS A 92 -12.98 -8.26 0.05
N GLY A 93 -13.85 -7.43 0.62
CA GLY A 93 -14.61 -7.73 1.83
C GLY A 93 -15.54 -8.95 1.68
N ARG A 94 -15.83 -9.38 0.43
CA ARG A 94 -16.63 -10.56 0.14
C ARG A 94 -15.81 -11.80 -0.22
N CYS A 95 -15.14 -11.84 -1.37
CA CYS A 95 -14.42 -13.04 -1.81
C CYS A 95 -13.08 -13.23 -1.11
N LYS A 96 -12.63 -12.26 -0.30
CA LYS A 96 -11.37 -12.28 0.46
C LYS A 96 -10.11 -12.38 -0.42
N ILE A 97 -10.26 -12.18 -1.72
CA ILE A 97 -9.16 -12.11 -2.67
C ILE A 97 -8.54 -10.71 -2.63
N PHE A 98 -7.22 -10.66 -2.72
CA PHE A 98 -6.45 -9.43 -2.85
C PHE A 98 -6.85 -8.67 -4.13
N ILE A 99 -7.21 -7.39 -3.97
CA ILE A 99 -7.63 -6.55 -5.08
C ILE A 99 -6.38 -5.97 -5.75
N THR A 100 -6.16 -6.36 -7.01
CA THR A 100 -5.00 -5.88 -7.77
C THR A 100 -5.27 -4.65 -8.64
N ASN A 101 -6.54 -4.36 -8.93
CA ASN A 101 -6.93 -3.27 -9.85
C ASN A 101 -8.12 -2.44 -9.33
N GLU A 102 -9.00 -1.94 -10.20
CA GLU A 102 -10.14 -1.11 -9.82
C GLU A 102 -11.04 -1.82 -8.81
N TYR A 103 -11.54 -1.04 -7.86
CA TYR A 103 -12.42 -1.53 -6.81
C TYR A 103 -13.36 -0.44 -6.35
N PHE A 104 -14.39 -0.87 -5.63
CA PHE A 104 -15.33 0.03 -5.01
C PHE A 104 -15.10 0.08 -3.51
N ALA A 105 -15.16 1.28 -2.95
CA ALA A 105 -15.03 1.53 -1.52
C ALA A 105 -16.30 2.18 -0.98
N CYS A 106 -16.72 1.77 0.22
CA CYS A 106 -17.83 2.40 0.92
C CYS A 106 -17.40 3.77 1.48
N MET A 107 -17.97 4.86 0.96
CA MET A 107 -17.67 6.22 1.44
C MET A 107 -18.07 6.43 2.90
N ARG A 108 -19.15 5.79 3.36
CA ARG A 108 -19.57 5.92 4.77
C ARG A 108 -18.53 5.34 5.73
N CYS A 109 -17.98 4.16 5.44
CA CYS A 109 -16.89 3.60 6.24
C CYS A 109 -15.63 4.46 6.17
N PHE A 110 -15.34 4.99 4.98
CA PHE A 110 -14.20 5.87 4.77
C PHE A 110 -14.29 7.16 5.60
N GLU A 111 -15.48 7.77 5.69
CA GLU A 111 -15.70 9.02 6.43
C GLU A 111 -15.65 8.86 7.95
N THR A 112 -16.05 7.71 8.48
CA THR A 112 -16.06 7.45 9.93
C THR A 112 -14.68 7.12 10.50
N GLY A 113 -13.63 7.13 9.67
CA GLY A 113 -12.27 6.76 10.07
C GLY A 113 -12.06 5.26 10.30
N SER A 114 -13.07 4.45 10.00
CA SER A 114 -12.93 2.98 9.96
C SER A 114 -12.17 2.55 8.71
N ALA A 115 -11.57 1.36 8.73
CA ALA A 115 -11.02 0.76 7.52
C ALA A 115 -12.14 0.64 6.47
N ALA A 116 -12.00 1.38 5.36
CA ALA A 116 -13.06 1.46 4.37
C ALA A 116 -13.34 0.08 3.77
N TYR A 117 -14.59 -0.37 3.87
CA TYR A 117 -15.01 -1.62 3.24
C TYR A 117 -14.81 -1.52 1.74
N SER A 118 -13.98 -2.41 1.19
CA SER A 118 -13.61 -2.45 -0.22
C SER A 118 -14.12 -3.74 -0.86
N ILE A 119 -14.54 -3.68 -2.12
CA ILE A 119 -15.10 -4.82 -2.85
C ILE A 119 -14.61 -4.80 -4.30
N CYS A 120 -14.22 -5.96 -4.82
CA CYS A 120 -13.75 -6.10 -6.20
C CYS A 120 -14.89 -5.91 -7.21
N LEU A 121 -14.53 -5.65 -8.46
CA LEU A 121 -15.48 -5.43 -9.56
C LEU A 121 -16.47 -6.60 -9.71
N GLU A 122 -15.98 -7.83 -9.67
CA GLU A 122 -16.77 -9.04 -9.86
C GLU A 122 -17.80 -9.22 -8.73
N CYS A 123 -17.41 -8.90 -7.48
CA CYS A 123 -18.31 -9.00 -6.34
C CYS A 123 -19.30 -7.83 -6.28
N PHE A 124 -18.95 -6.67 -6.83
CA PHE A 124 -19.81 -5.49 -6.83
C PHE A 124 -20.91 -5.55 -7.89
N GLY A 125 -20.61 -6.10 -9.07
CA GLY A 125 -21.49 -6.16 -10.23
C GLY A 125 -22.80 -6.94 -10.01
N ASP A 126 -23.63 -7.00 -11.06
CA ASP A 126 -25.03 -7.45 -10.97
C ASP A 126 -25.20 -8.88 -10.43
N LYS A 127 -24.27 -9.78 -10.80
CA LYS A 127 -24.25 -11.18 -10.33
C LYS A 127 -23.53 -11.35 -8.99
N GLY A 128 -22.93 -10.27 -8.50
CA GLY A 128 -22.28 -10.20 -7.21
C GLY A 128 -23.27 -9.96 -6.06
N SER A 129 -22.75 -9.95 -4.86
CA SER A 129 -23.47 -9.63 -3.64
C SER A 129 -22.57 -8.79 -2.76
N LEU A 130 -23.21 -7.92 -1.99
CA LEU A 130 -22.54 -7.01 -1.10
C LEU A 130 -22.86 -7.45 0.32
N ASN A 131 -21.90 -8.06 1.00
CA ASN A 131 -22.05 -8.40 2.42
C ASN A 131 -21.56 -7.23 3.26
N HIS A 132 -22.36 -6.16 3.30
CA HIS A 132 -22.04 -4.92 3.98
C HIS A 132 -23.31 -4.17 4.40
N ASN A 133 -23.26 -3.45 5.52
CA ASN A 133 -24.42 -2.78 6.13
C ASN A 133 -24.84 -1.48 5.43
N HIS A 134 -24.02 -0.96 4.51
CA HIS A 134 -24.38 0.20 3.70
C HIS A 134 -24.79 -0.24 2.29
N VAL A 135 -25.84 0.41 1.75
CA VAL A 135 -26.35 0.15 0.41
C VAL A 135 -25.36 0.53 -0.69
N ARG A 136 -25.52 -0.07 -1.89
CA ARG A 136 -24.63 0.11 -3.05
C ARG A 136 -24.44 1.58 -3.47
N SER A 137 -25.42 2.46 -3.27
CA SER A 137 -25.30 3.89 -3.62
C SER A 137 -24.25 4.65 -2.79
N TYR A 138 -23.76 4.08 -1.69
CA TYR A 138 -22.65 4.64 -0.92
C TYR A 138 -21.25 4.19 -1.40
N PHE A 139 -21.19 3.35 -2.42
CA PHE A 139 -19.94 2.86 -2.97
C PHE A 139 -19.50 3.71 -4.16
N VAL A 140 -18.22 4.04 -4.19
CA VAL A 140 -17.57 4.74 -5.30
C VAL A 140 -16.31 3.99 -5.68
N ASP A 141 -15.91 4.09 -6.94
CA ASP A 141 -14.65 3.52 -7.38
C ASP A 141 -13.44 4.26 -6.75
N ASN A 142 -12.27 3.64 -6.85
CA ASN A 142 -11.05 4.16 -6.24
C ASN A 142 -10.61 5.53 -6.78
N PHE A 143 -10.92 5.90 -8.02
CA PHE A 143 -10.62 7.24 -8.54
C PHE A 143 -11.62 8.27 -8.00
N SER A 144 -12.91 7.95 -8.02
CA SER A 144 -13.96 8.80 -7.43
C SER A 144 -13.73 9.06 -5.93
N LEU A 145 -13.22 8.05 -5.19
CA LEU A 145 -12.82 8.21 -3.80
C LEU A 145 -11.69 9.24 -3.65
N LEU A 146 -10.64 9.16 -4.47
CA LEU A 146 -9.54 10.13 -4.45
C LEU A 146 -10.02 11.56 -4.79
N GLU A 147 -10.94 11.71 -5.74
CA GLU A 147 -11.54 13.02 -6.04
C GLU A 147 -12.37 13.57 -4.87
N SER A 148 -13.07 12.71 -4.13
CA SER A 148 -13.83 13.13 -2.94
C SER A 148 -12.93 13.72 -1.85
N LEU A 149 -11.70 13.21 -1.72
CA LEU A 149 -10.71 13.72 -0.77
C LEU A 149 -10.19 15.11 -1.15
N ARG A 150 -10.03 15.41 -2.45
CA ARG A 150 -9.58 16.72 -2.92
C ARG A 150 -10.57 17.83 -2.60
N LYS A 151 -11.85 17.49 -2.55
CA LYS A 151 -12.94 18.44 -2.26
C LYS A 151 -13.11 18.72 -0.76
N LYS A 152 -12.43 17.96 0.12
CA LYS A 152 -12.37 18.27 1.55
C LYS A 152 -11.32 19.36 1.77
N PRO A 153 -11.59 20.40 2.61
CA PRO A 153 -10.57 21.38 2.96
C PRO A 153 -9.36 20.65 3.54
N LEU A 154 -8.18 20.86 2.97
CA LEU A 154 -6.94 20.33 3.53
C LEU A 154 -6.83 20.79 5.00
N PRO A 155 -6.44 19.91 5.94
CA PRO A 155 -5.96 20.39 7.23
C PRO A 155 -4.84 21.36 6.94
N ASN A 156 -4.95 22.59 7.44
CA ASN A 156 -3.92 23.62 7.33
C ASN A 156 -2.62 23.05 7.95
N HIS A 157 -1.80 22.43 7.13
CA HIS A 157 -0.42 22.16 7.51
C HIS A 157 0.23 23.54 7.46
N GLN A 158 0.26 24.22 8.60
CA GLN A 158 0.99 25.46 8.77
C GLN A 158 2.43 25.18 8.34
N LEU A 159 2.74 25.52 7.09
CA LEU A 159 4.09 25.72 6.63
C LEU A 159 4.65 26.78 7.57
N LYS A 160 5.52 26.38 8.51
CA LYS A 160 6.30 27.34 9.30
C LYS A 160 6.91 28.31 8.29
N PRO A 161 6.66 29.62 8.40
CA PRO A 161 7.18 30.57 7.44
C PRO A 161 8.70 30.41 7.37
N LYS A 162 9.23 30.24 6.15
CA LYS A 162 10.67 30.22 5.90
C LYS A 162 11.27 31.47 6.54
N ALA A 163 12.24 31.29 7.43
CA ALA A 163 13.01 32.39 7.99
C ALA A 163 13.48 33.29 6.84
N LYS A 164 13.15 34.59 6.93
CA LYS A 164 13.67 35.59 6.00
C LYS A 164 15.19 35.48 6.04
N ARG A 165 15.81 35.17 4.89
CA ARG A 165 17.25 35.32 4.74
C ARG A 165 17.53 36.82 4.80
N ASP A 166 18.25 37.26 5.82
CA ASP A 166 18.83 38.61 5.87
C ASP A 166 19.74 38.80 4.66
N PRO A 167 19.48 39.78 3.80
CA PRO A 167 20.47 40.23 2.84
C PRO A 167 21.23 41.37 3.50
N LEU A 168 22.47 41.11 3.93
CA LEU A 168 23.61 42.01 3.74
C LEU A 168 24.86 41.41 4.38
N GLY A 169 25.80 41.06 3.49
CA GLY A 169 27.16 40.67 3.82
C GLY A 169 28.01 41.84 4.34
N PRO A 170 29.33 41.61 4.52
CA PRO A 170 30.15 42.30 5.50
C PRO A 170 30.59 43.69 5.03
N ARG A 171 30.67 44.63 5.97
CA ARG A 171 31.50 45.84 5.81
C ARG A 171 32.59 45.83 6.87
N ARG A 172 33.81 45.50 6.42
CA ARG A 172 35.05 45.96 7.03
C ARG A 172 35.13 47.49 6.91
N ARG A 173 35.58 48.17 7.98
CA ARG A 173 36.62 49.22 8.01
C ARG A 173 36.51 50.00 9.33
N GLY A 174 37.66 50.30 9.93
CA GLY A 174 37.84 51.12 11.13
C GLY A 174 38.62 50.38 12.17
#